data_AF-A0A7L5E2Y2-F1
#
_entry.id   AF-A0A7L5E2Y2-F1
#
_cell.length_a   1.000
_cell.length_b   1.000
_cell.length_c   1.000
_cell.angle_alpha   90.00
_cell.angle_beta   90.00
_cell.angle_gamma   90.00
#
_symmetry.space_group_name_H-M   'P 1'
#
loop_
_entity.id
_entity.type
_entity.pdbx_description
1 polymer ?
#
loop_
_entity_poly.entity_id
_entity_poly.type
_entity_poly.pdbx_seq_one_letter_code
_entity_poly.pdbx_strand_id
1 'polypeptide(L)' 'MAVSNEGRELTNHCIKEFKMNPFMDFFISSSFVHLRKPSSDIFQMALDIAQIDAEEVLYIDDHAIFVRVAESLGIKGV' A
#
# COMPACT_ATOMS: atom_id res chain seq x y z
N MET A 1 -3.30 -4.25 -5.21
CA MET A 1 -3.01 -4.32 -3.76
C MET A 1 -3.37 -2.99 -3.09
N ALA A 2 -3.58 -2.98 -1.77
CA ALA A 2 -3.79 -1.75 -1.01
C ALA A 2 -2.76 -1.60 0.12
N VAL A 3 -2.21 -0.39 0.32
CA VAL A 3 -1.29 -0.05 1.40
C VAL A 3 -1.92 1.02 2.32
N SER A 4 -2.17 0.67 3.59
CA SER A 4 -2.95 1.50 4.52
C SER A 4 -2.26 1.69 5.88
N ASN A 5 -2.52 2.83 6.53
CA ASN A 5 -2.10 3.10 7.91
C ASN A 5 -3.22 2.84 8.95
N GLU A 6 -4.35 2.27 8.53
CA GLU A 6 -5.52 2.04 9.38
C GLU A 6 -5.30 0.91 10.40
N GLY A 7 -6.08 0.99 11.49
CA GLY A 7 -6.11 -0.05 12.52
C GLY A 7 -6.65 -1.39 12.01
N ARG A 8 -6.28 -2.47 12.70
CA ARG A 8 -6.58 -3.86 12.32
C ARG A 8 -8.09 -4.13 12.22
N GLU A 9 -8.85 -3.68 13.20
CA GLU A 9 -10.30 -3.89 13.24
C GLU A 9 -11.00 -3.16 12.10
N LEU A 10 -10.64 -1.89 11.88
CA LEU A 10 -11.17 -1.09 10.77
C LEU A 10 -10.82 -1.70 9.42
N THR A 11 -9.56 -2.07 9.21
CA THR A 11 -9.11 -2.72 7.96
C THR A 11 -9.92 -3.99 7.70
N ASN A 12 -10.05 -4.87 8.69
CA ASN A 12 -10.82 -6.11 8.55
C ASN A 12 -12.32 -5.86 8.32
N HIS A 13 -12.89 -4.85 8.97
CA HIS A 13 -14.28 -4.48 8.77
C HIS A 13 -14.50 -3.97 7.35
N CYS A 14 -13.70 -3.00 6.87
CA CYS A 14 -13.81 -2.44 5.53
C CYS A 14 -13.66 -3.51 4.44
N ILE A 15 -12.67 -4.39 4.53
CA ILE A 15 -12.45 -5.47 3.56
C ILE A 15 -13.69 -6.37 3.44
N LYS A 16 -14.31 -6.70 4.58
CA LYS A 16 -15.49 -7.57 4.65
C LYS A 16 -16.76 -6.87 4.19
N GLU A 17 -17.03 -5.69 4.74
CA GLU A 17 -18.25 -4.91 4.49
C GLU A 17 -18.35 -4.49 3.02
N PHE A 18 -17.25 -3.98 2.45
CA PHE A 18 -17.20 -3.52 1.07
C PHE A 18 -16.77 -4.59 0.07
N LYS A 19 -16.55 -5.83 0.53
CA LYS A 19 -16.16 -6.98 -0.30
C LYS A 19 -14.99 -6.64 -1.22
N MET A 20 -13.87 -6.20 -0.65
CA MET A 20 -12.74 -5.68 -1.44
C MET A 20 -11.88 -6.79 -2.07
N ASN A 21 -11.96 -8.03 -1.58
CA ASN A 21 -11.17 -9.17 -2.05
C ASN A 21 -11.21 -9.43 -3.57
N PRO A 22 -12.34 -9.23 -4.31
CA PRO A 22 -12.36 -9.41 -5.77
C PRO A 22 -11.54 -8.38 -6.55
N PHE A 23 -11.15 -7.26 -5.93
CA PHE A 23 -10.42 -6.17 -6.59
C PHE A 23 -8.95 -6.07 -6.18
N MET A 24 -8.56 -6.76 -5.10
CA MET A 24 -7.26 -6.61 -4.48
C MET A 24 -6.73 -7.98 -4.07
N ASP A 25 -5.56 -8.35 -4.58
CA ASP A 25 -4.90 -9.61 -4.22
C ASP A 25 -4.41 -9.61 -2.77
N PHE A 26 -3.94 -8.45 -2.29
CA PHE A 26 -3.35 -8.29 -0.96
C PHE A 26 -3.69 -6.92 -0.33
N PHE A 27 -3.76 -6.93 0.99
CA PHE A 27 -3.89 -5.74 1.84
C PHE A 27 -2.71 -5.66 2.80
N ILE A 28 -1.89 -4.62 2.65
CA ILE A 28 -0.74 -4.32 3.51
C ILE A 28 -1.14 -3.17 4.41
N SER A 29 -1.53 -3.46 5.66
CA SER A 29 -1.83 -2.43 6.65
C SER A 29 -0.75 -2.36 7.73
N SER A 30 -0.40 -1.15 8.14
CA SER A 30 0.57 -0.88 9.20
C SER A 30 0.26 -1.62 10.51
N SER A 31 -1.01 -1.92 10.75
CA SER A 31 -1.46 -2.69 11.91
C SER A 31 -1.08 -4.17 11.87
N PHE A 32 -0.68 -4.70 10.71
CA PHE A 32 -0.19 -6.08 10.53
C PHE A 32 1.33 -6.15 10.39
N VAL A 33 1.94 -5.16 9.70
CA VAL A 33 3.36 -5.21 9.34
C VAL A 33 4.24 -4.30 10.19
N HIS A 34 3.65 -3.47 11.07
CA HIS A 34 4.34 -2.52 11.94
C HIS A 34 5.24 -1.49 11.22
N LEU A 35 5.10 -1.38 9.91
CA LEU A 35 5.62 -0.31 9.06
C LEU A 35 4.49 0.63 8.70
N ARG A 36 4.74 1.94 8.56
CA ARG A 36 3.71 2.91 8.20
C ARG A 36 4.15 3.77 7.03
N LYS A 37 3.20 4.18 6.19
CA LYS A 37 3.41 5.29 5.26
C LYS A 37 3.75 6.57 6.06
N PRO A 38 4.68 7.41 5.59
CA PRO A 38 5.40 7.33 4.33
C PRO A 38 6.79 6.69 4.44
N SER A 39 7.05 5.75 5.36
CA SER A 39 8.35 5.07 5.36
C SER A 39 8.55 4.36 4.01
N SER A 40 9.71 4.50 3.39
CA SER A 40 10.09 3.74 2.18
C SER A 40 9.95 2.23 2.38
N ASP A 41 10.16 1.75 3.60
CA ASP A 41 10.16 0.32 3.92
C ASP A 41 8.82 -0.36 3.63
N ILE A 42 7.69 0.35 3.79
CA ILE A 42 6.37 -0.23 3.49
C ILE A 42 6.16 -0.40 1.99
N PHE A 43 6.73 0.51 1.19
CA PHE A 43 6.67 0.45 -0.26
C PHE A 43 7.61 -0.63 -0.79
N GLN A 44 8.82 -0.73 -0.24
CA GLN A 44 9.76 -1.80 -0.59
C GLN A 44 9.17 -3.17 -0.25
N MET A 45 8.58 -3.33 0.93
CA MET A 45 7.88 -4.56 1.31
C MET A 45 6.76 -4.90 0.32
N ALA A 46 6.01 -3.91 -0.15
CA ALA A 46 4.94 -4.14 -1.13
C ALA A 46 5.48 -4.64 -2.48
N LEU A 47 6.59 -4.07 -2.96
CA LEU A 47 7.29 -4.54 -4.16
C LEU A 47 7.82 -5.97 -3.97
N ASP A 48 8.48 -6.23 -2.84
CA ASP A 48 9.04 -7.54 -2.51
C ASP A 48 7.95 -8.61 -2.39
N ILE A 49 6.78 -8.31 -1.82
CA ILE A 49 5.66 -9.26 -1.74
C ILE A 49 5.08 -9.53 -3.14
N ALA A 50 4.96 -8.49 -3.96
CA ALA A 50 4.39 -8.61 -5.29
C ALA A 50 5.34 -9.25 -6.30
N GLN A 51 6.66 -9.20 -6.05
CA GLN A 51 7.71 -9.61 -6.99
C GLN A 51 7.58 -8.88 -8.34
N ILE A 52 7.34 -7.56 -8.28
CA ILE A 52 7.18 -6.67 -9.45
C ILE A 52 8.19 -5.52 -9.34
N ASP A 53 8.76 -5.12 -10.48
CA ASP A 53 9.68 -4.00 -10.54
C ASP A 53 8.94 -2.66 -10.34
N ALA A 54 9.58 -1.71 -9.66
CA ALA A 54 8.96 -0.42 -9.31
C ALA A 54 8.40 0.35 -10.52
N GLU A 55 9.05 0.22 -11.68
CA GLU A 55 8.66 0.86 -12.95
C GLU A 55 7.35 0.32 -13.55
N GLU A 56 6.93 -0.88 -13.14
CA GLU A 56 5.65 -1.49 -13.54
C GLU A 56 4.51 -1.15 -12.57
N VAL A 57 4.79 -0.39 -11.50
CA VAL A 57 3.83 -0.06 -10.44
C VAL A 57 3.32 1.37 -10.56
N LEU A 58 2.00 1.52 -10.43
CA LEU A 58 1.30 2.79 -10.26
C LEU A 58 0.85 2.93 -8.81
N TYR A 59 1.35 3.96 -8.11
CA TYR A 59 0.90 4.34 -6.79
C TYR A 59 -0.09 5.50 -6.87
N ILE A 60 -1.26 5.34 -6.24
CA ILE A 60 -2.34 6.32 -6.25
C ILE A 60 -2.65 6.70 -4.80
N ASP A 61 -2.51 7.98 -4.46
CA ASP A 61 -2.81 8.49 -3.11
C ASP A 61 -3.08 9.99 -3.13
N ASP A 62 -4.08 10.45 -2.39
CA ASP A 62 -4.44 11.87 -2.31
C ASP A 62 -3.44 12.70 -1.48
N HIS A 63 -2.59 12.04 -0.69
CA HIS A 63 -1.51 12.69 0.05
C HIS A 63 -0.24 12.81 -0.78
N ALA A 64 0.04 14.01 -1.30
CA ALA A 64 1.22 14.30 -2.12
C ALA A 64 2.57 13.87 -1.50
N ILE A 65 2.69 13.87 -0.17
CA ILE A 65 3.91 13.39 0.51
C ILE A 65 4.12 11.88 0.33
N PHE A 66 3.05 11.09 0.23
CA PHE A 66 3.15 9.64 0.02
C PHE A 66 3.53 9.34 -1.43
N VAL A 67 2.92 10.06 -2.37
CA VAL A 67 3.27 10.02 -3.80
C VAL A 67 4.76 10.30 -3.99
N ARG A 68 5.29 11.37 -3.40
CA ARG A 68 6.71 11.74 -3.53
C ARG A 68 7.67 10.67 -2.98
N VAL A 69 7.30 9.99 -1.90
CA VAL A 69 8.14 8.90 -1.38
C VAL A 69 8.10 7.68 -2.29
N ALA A 70 6.94 7.32 -2.82
CA ALA A 70 6.84 6.25 -3.82
C ALA A 70 7.69 6.59 -5.07
N GLU A 71 7.63 7.82 -5.56
CA GLU A 71 8.45 8.29 -6.69
C GLU A 71 9.95 8.22 -6.40
N SER A 72 10.38 8.47 -5.15
CA SER A 72 11.78 8.32 -4.75
C SER A 72 12.32 6.88 -4.84
N LEU A 73 11.41 5.89 -4.91
CA LEU A 73 11.71 4.47 -5.10
C LEU A 73 11.54 4.02 -6.56
N GLY A 74 11.30 4.95 -7.48
CA GLY A 74 11.08 4.64 -8.91
C GLY A 74 9.65 4.21 -9.23
N ILE A 75 8.72 4.27 -8.27
CA ILE A 75 7.31 3.96 -8.49
C ILE A 75 6.63 5.17 -9.13
N LYS A 76 5.81 4.96 -10.17
CA LYS A 76 5.05 6.04 -10.77
C LYS A 76 3.92 6.48 -9.83
N GLY A 77 3.93 7.75 -9.40
CA GLY A 77 2.92 8.32 -8.51
C GLY A 77 1.82 9.11 -9.24
N VAL A 78 0.58 9.04 -8.75
CA VAL A 78 -0.59 9.85 -9.17
C VAL A 78 -1.35 10.37 -7.97
#